data_AF-A0A829CR18-F1
#
_entry.id   AF-A0A829CR18-F1
#
_cell.length_a   1.000
_cell.length_b   1.000
_cell.length_c   1.000
_cell.angle_alpha   90.00
_cell.angle_beta   90.00
_cell.angle_gamma   90.00
#
_symmetry.space_group_name_H-M   'P 1'
#
loop_
_entity.id
_entity.type
_entity.pdbx_description
1 polymer ?
#
loop_
_entity_poly.entity_id
_entity_poly.type
_entity_poly.pdbx_seq_one_letter_code
_entity_poly.pdbx_strand_id
1 'polypeptide(L)'
;MEKVIQSERRLESIQKLAAGLAHEINNPLMGIINYGHVIQNHKGGDAETKNYARLIIEQGERIAAIIRNLVYFPKKIRNNL
;
A
#
# COMPACT_ATOMS: atom_id res chain seq x y z
N MET A 1 -29.94 7.33 -16.95
CA MET A 1 -29.99 6.75 -15.59
C MET A 1 -29.32 5.37 -15.53
N GLU A 2 -29.71 4.41 -16.39
CA GLU A 2 -29.04 3.09 -16.46
C GLU A 2 -27.52 3.11 -16.64
N LYS A 3 -27.00 3.92 -17.58
CA LYS A 3 -25.54 4.04 -17.80
C LYS A 3 -24.77 4.52 -16.56
N VAL A 4 -25.40 5.36 -15.73
CA VAL A 4 -24.83 5.86 -14.47
C VAL A 4 -24.85 4.78 -13.41
N ILE A 5 -25.97 4.07 -13.25
CA ILE A 5 -26.10 2.95 -12.32
C ILE A 5 -25.09 1.83 -12.67
N GLN A 6 -24.87 1.58 -13.97
CA GLN A 6 -23.91 0.58 -14.42
C GLN A 6 -22.45 1.01 -14.22
N SER A 7 -22.13 2.29 -14.35
CA SER A 7 -20.79 2.81 -14.04
C SER A 7 -20.51 2.81 -12.53
N GLU A 8 -21.50 3.14 -11.71
CA GLU A 8 -21.41 3.06 -10.24
C GLU A 8 -21.15 1.64 -9.76
N ARG A 9 -21.92 0.65 -10.25
CA ARG A 9 -21.69 -0.77 -9.93
C ARG A 9 -20.31 -1.25 -10.34
N ARG A 10 -19.83 -0.84 -11.52
CA ARG A 10 -18.47 -1.18 -11.99
C ARG A 10 -17.41 -0.60 -11.06
N LEU A 11 -17.57 0.65 -10.62
CA LEU A 11 -16.66 1.30 -9.70
C LEU A 11 -16.65 0.62 -8.32
N GLU A 12 -17.82 0.24 -7.79
CA GLU A 12 -17.94 -0.52 -6.54
C GLU A 12 -17.24 -1.88 -6.63
N SER A 13 -17.39 -2.61 -7.74
CA SER A 13 -16.68 -3.87 -7.96
C SER A 13 -15.15 -3.68 -7.95
N ILE A 14 -14.65 -2.63 -8.62
CA ILE A 14 -13.22 -2.29 -8.62
C ILE A 14 -12.73 -1.95 -7.20
N GLN A 15 -13.53 -1.22 -6.42
CA GLN A 15 -13.18 -0.89 -5.03
C GLN A 15 -13.09 -2.12 -4.13
N LYS A 16 -14.06 -3.03 -4.23
CA LYS A 16 -14.06 -4.29 -3.47
C LYS A 16 -12.84 -5.14 -3.81
N LEU A 17 -12.49 -5.25 -5.10
CA LEU A 17 -11.29 -5.94 -5.54
C LEU A 17 -10.01 -5.26 -5.02
N ALA A 18 -9.92 -3.93 -5.14
CA ALA A 18 -8.78 -3.17 -4.64
C ALA A 18 -8.59 -3.31 -3.12
N ALA A 19 -9.67 -3.35 -2.34
CA ALA A 19 -9.61 -3.55 -0.89
C ALA A 19 -9.11 -4.96 -0.52
N GLY A 20 -9.57 -6.00 -1.23
CA GLY A 20 -9.07 -7.37 -1.05
C GLY A 20 -7.58 -7.48 -1.38
N LEU A 21 -7.18 -6.98 -2.54
CA LEU A 21 -5.77 -6.96 -2.96
C LEU A 21 -4.90 -6.13 -2.01
N ALA A 22 -5.40 -5.01 -1.50
CA ALA A 22 -4.67 -4.20 -0.53
C ALA A 22 -4.33 -4.98 0.73
N HIS A 23 -5.26 -5.78 1.25
CA HIS A 23 -5.00 -6.62 2.41
C HIS A 23 -3.96 -7.70 2.09
N GLU A 24 -4.11 -8.40 0.97
CA GLU A 24 -3.21 -9.48 0.55
C GLU A 24 -1.79 -9.00 0.23
N ILE A 25 -1.63 -7.78 -0.31
CA ILE A 25 -0.31 -7.20 -0.59
C ILE A 25 0.31 -6.61 0.68
N ASN A 26 -0.48 -5.97 1.54
CA ASN A 26 0.06 -5.40 2.78
C ASN A 26 0.64 -6.48 3.70
N ASN A 27 0.11 -7.70 3.67
CA ASN A 27 0.59 -8.81 4.50
C ASN A 27 2.08 -9.17 4.26
N PRO A 28 2.52 -9.58 3.05
CA PRO A 28 3.94 -9.83 2.77
C PRO A 28 4.78 -8.55 2.85
N LEU A 29 4.21 -7.38 2.48
CA LEU A 29 4.92 -6.10 2.55
C LEU A 29 5.32 -5.71 3.98
N MET A 30 4.41 -5.93 4.95
CA MET A 30 4.69 -5.79 6.38
C MET A 30 5.84 -6.70 6.81
N GLY A 31 5.87 -7.94 6.32
CA GLY A 31 6.99 -8.87 6.56
C GLY A 31 8.32 -8.31 6.05
N ILE A 32 8.35 -7.80 4.82
CA ILE A 32 9.54 -7.19 4.20
C ILE A 32 10.04 -5.98 5.03
N ILE A 33 9.14 -5.07 5.42
CA ILE A 33 9.47 -3.89 6.23
C ILE A 33 10.03 -4.33 7.59
N ASN A 34 9.40 -5.29 8.24
CA ASN A 34 9.86 -5.81 9.53
C ASN A 34 11.26 -6.43 9.44
N TYR A 35 11.54 -7.24 8.40
CA TYR A 35 12.89 -7.74 8.18
C TYR A 35 13.89 -6.62 7.91
N GLY A 36 13.48 -5.57 7.17
CA GLY A 36 14.25 -4.34 7.04
C GLY A 36 14.62 -3.74 8.40
N HIS A 37 13.66 -3.60 9.33
CA HIS A 37 13.93 -3.13 10.68
C HIS A 37 14.85 -4.06 11.48
N VAL A 38 14.69 -5.38 11.35
CA VAL A 38 15.58 -6.36 12.00
C VAL A 38 17.03 -6.19 11.53
N ILE A 39 17.24 -6.05 10.21
CA ILE A 39 18.57 -5.85 9.62
C ILE A 39 19.15 -4.49 10.06
N GLN A 40 18.36 -3.42 9.98
CA GLN A 40 18.79 -2.07 10.35
C GLN A 40 19.25 -1.99 11.82
N ASN A 41 18.54 -2.70 12.71
CA ASN A 41 18.80 -2.71 14.14
C ASN A 41 19.81 -3.79 14.59
N HIS A 42 20.32 -4.61 13.66
CA HIS A 42 21.29 -5.65 13.99
C HIS A 42 22.62 -5.05 14.47
N LYS A 43 23.07 -5.47 15.66
CA LYS A 43 24.36 -5.07 16.22
C LYS A 43 25.48 -5.75 15.44
N GLY A 44 26.44 -4.97 14.94
CA GLY A 44 27.55 -5.47 14.12
C GLY A 44 27.34 -5.34 12.61
N GLY A 45 26.17 -4.90 12.15
CA GLY A 45 25.97 -4.56 10.74
C GLY A 45 26.78 -3.33 10.31
N ASP A 46 27.42 -3.41 9.15
CA ASP A 46 28.14 -2.31 8.53
C ASP A 46 27.18 -1.20 8.03
N ALA A 47 27.75 -0.04 7.67
CA ALA A 47 26.98 1.12 7.27
C ALA A 47 26.20 0.92 5.95
N GLU A 48 26.74 0.12 5.02
CA GLU A 48 26.14 -0.15 3.72
C GLU A 48 24.91 -1.06 3.88
N THR A 49 25.06 -2.16 4.63
CA THR A 49 23.96 -3.06 4.98
C THR A 49 22.82 -2.32 5.68
N LYS A 50 23.14 -1.42 6.62
CA LYS A 50 22.12 -0.59 7.29
C LYS A 50 21.44 0.40 6.35
N ASN A 51 22.16 0.93 5.37
CA ASN A 51 21.58 1.80 4.35
C ASN A 51 20.63 1.03 3.42
N TYR A 52 20.98 -0.18 3.00
CA TYR A 52 20.06 -1.04 2.24
C TYR A 52 18.80 -1.38 3.03
N ALA A 53 18.93 -1.70 4.32
CA ALA A 53 17.80 -1.93 5.19
C ALA A 53 16.87 -0.72 5.30
N ARG A 54 17.43 0.48 5.45
CA ARG A 54 16.67 1.75 5.42
C ARG A 54 15.91 1.92 4.10
N LEU A 55 16.56 1.68 2.96
CA LEU A 55 15.92 1.81 1.64
C LEU A 55 14.77 0.81 1.46
N ILE A 56 14.91 -0.42 1.94
CA ILE A 56 13.84 -1.43 1.93
C ILE A 56 12.62 -0.95 2.73
N ILE A 57 12.84 -0.42 3.94
CA ILE A 57 11.78 0.13 4.78
C ILE A 57 11.06 1.27 4.05
N GLU A 58 11.82 2.25 3.53
CA GLU A 58 11.26 3.42 2.83
C GLU A 58 10.44 3.04 1.59
N GLN A 59 10.92 2.08 0.78
CA GLN A 59 10.15 1.62 -0.37
C GLN A 59 8.92 0.81 0.06
N GLY A 60 9.03 0.01 1.11
CA GLY A 60 7.89 -0.71 1.67
C GLY A 60 6.77 0.21 2.13
N GLU A 61 7.12 1.26 2.89
CA GLU A 61 6.16 2.27 3.35
C GLU A 61 5.54 3.04 2.18
N ARG A 62 6.33 3.36 1.15
CA ARG A 62 5.85 4.01 -0.07
C ARG A 62 4.84 3.15 -0.82
N ILE A 63 5.10 1.84 -0.97
CA ILE A 63 4.16 0.90 -1.60
C ILE A 63 2.86 0.86 -0.78
N ALA A 64 2.94 0.77 0.55
CA ALA A 64 1.78 0.78 1.42
C ALA A 64 0.96 2.07 1.26
N ALA A 65 1.61 3.22 1.08
CA ALA A 65 0.94 4.50 0.81
C ALA A 65 0.22 4.52 -0.54
N ILE A 66 0.84 3.98 -1.60
CA ILE A 66 0.21 3.86 -2.93
C ILE A 66 -1.03 2.98 -2.87
N ILE A 67 -0.95 1.84 -2.19
CA ILE A 67 -2.08 0.91 -2.01
C ILE A 67 -3.21 1.56 -1.23
N ARG A 68 -2.91 2.26 -0.13
CA ARG A 68 -3.91 3.03 0.62
C ARG A 68 -4.57 4.06 -0.29
N ASN A 69 -3.79 4.82 -1.04
CA ASN A 69 -4.34 5.81 -1.96
C ASN A 69 -5.25 5.19 -3.01
N LEU A 70 -4.92 4.01 -3.56
CA LEU A 70 -5.76 3.31 -4.54
C LEU A 70 -7.13 2.91 -3.96
N VAL A 71 -7.16 2.41 -2.72
CA VAL A 71 -8.41 2.02 -2.04
C VAL A 71 -9.26 3.23 -1.66
N TYR A 72 -8.63 4.34 -1.24
CA TYR A 72 -9.33 5.54 -0.77
C TYR A 72 -9.57 6.61 -1.87
N PHE A 73 -9.00 6.47 -3.07
CA PHE A 73 -9.12 7.43 -4.18
C PHE A 73 -10.56 7.83 -4.56
N PRO A 74 -11.57 6.92 -4.56
CA PRO A 74 -12.93 7.29 -4.95
C PRO A 74 -13.63 8.22 -3.95
N LYS A 75 -13.23 8.19 -2.67
CA LYS A 75 -13.80 9.07 -1.64
C LYS A 75 -13.47 10.54 -1.90
N LYS A 76 -12.33 10.83 -2.56
CA LYS A 76 -11.89 12.22 -2.80
C LYS A 76 -12.66 12.90 -3.94
N ILE A 77 -13.15 12.14 -4.93
CA ILE A 77 -13.94 12.70 -6.04
C ILE A 77 -15.34 13.13 -5.56
N ARG A 78 -15.85 12.54 -4.47
CA ARG A 78 -17.20 12.81 -3.95
C ARG A 78 -17.28 13.97 -2.95
N ASN A 79 -16.15 14.50 -2.47
CA ASN A 79 -16.07 15.55 -1.43
C ASN A 79 -15.78 16.96 -1.98
N ASN A 80 -15.97 17.19 -3.28
CA ASN A 80 -15.90 18.52 -3.91
C ASN A 80 -17.29 19.00 -4.37
N LEU A 81 -18.29 18.89 -3.49
CA LEU A 81 -19.59 19.56 -3.61
C LEU A 81 -19.85 20.33 -2.32
#